data_AF-A0A7S1YM55-F1
#
_entry.id   AF-A0A7S1YM55-F1
#
_cell.length_a   1.000
_cell.length_b   1.000
_cell.length_c   1.000
_cell.angle_alpha   90.00
_cell.angle_beta   90.00
_cell.angle_gamma   90.00
#
_symmetry.space_group_name_H-M   'P 1'
#
loop_
_entity.id
_entity.type
_entity.pdbx_description
1 polymer ?
#
loop_
_entity_poly.entity_id
_entity_poly.type
_entity_poly.pdbx_seq_one_letter_code
_entity_poly.pdbx_strand_id
1 'polypeptide(L)'
;EDEQKRKNMLTSAGAVRMWARKSLAQGMMSSAARMGAARGMASMEAYEDFGKHVFSGSVADEYLKKHGASGDILNDPTWTQTHADTVAAAVLDWAVDNGANVFCHWFQPMAASGVRHGQTGQVQNMMMKFNSKGEPEFDFKGKDLIKGETDGSSYPNGGLRATHTAGGYLAIDTSSPIFLRGDTIFVPSAFVSYYGAALDEKTPLLRANAALDKHGTRLLKQLGLDTNGGLRANIGLEQEIFLVPRDAYYKRPDLQLTGRTVIGRDAPRGQEMCDHYMAPLSSATPALACMQEIQDECWKMGI
;
A
#
# COMPACT_ATOMS: atom_id res chain seq x y z
N GLU A 1 11.58 20.75 -56.45
CA GLU A 1 11.64 20.66 -54.96
C GLU A 1 10.27 20.61 -54.27
N ASP A 2 9.21 21.23 -54.81
CA ASP A 2 7.89 21.24 -54.15
C ASP A 2 7.09 19.93 -54.22
N GLU A 3 7.35 19.06 -55.20
CA GLU A 3 6.65 17.77 -55.31
C GLU A 3 7.15 16.74 -54.29
N GLN A 4 8.44 16.78 -53.95
CA GLN A 4 9.05 15.92 -52.94
C GLN A 4 8.61 16.32 -51.52
N LYS A 5 8.44 17.62 -51.26
CA LYS A 5 7.90 18.13 -49.98
C LYS A 5 6.43 17.74 -49.77
N ARG A 6 5.61 17.75 -50.83
CA ARG A 6 4.20 17.28 -50.76
C ARG A 6 4.09 15.77 -50.50
N LYS A 7 4.94 14.94 -51.14
CA LYS A 7 4.97 13.49 -50.88
C LYS A 7 5.39 13.16 -49.44
N ASN A 8 6.34 13.89 -48.87
CA ASN A 8 6.78 13.69 -47.48
C ASN A 8 5.76 14.17 -46.42
N MET A 9 4.94 15.18 -46.72
CA MET A 9 3.83 15.59 -45.84
C MET A 9 2.64 14.62 -45.86
N LEU A 10 2.37 13.99 -47.01
CA LEU A 10 1.29 13.00 -47.15
C LEU A 10 1.62 11.68 -46.43
N THR A 11 2.89 11.24 -46.46
CA THR A 11 3.35 10.07 -45.70
C THR A 11 3.40 10.33 -44.19
N SER A 12 3.76 11.54 -43.74
CA SER A 12 3.75 11.88 -42.31
C SER A 12 2.33 12.01 -41.74
N ALA A 13 1.39 12.60 -42.47
CA ALA A 13 -0.02 12.69 -42.06
C ALA A 13 -0.71 11.32 -42.00
N GLY A 14 -0.36 10.40 -42.91
CA GLY A 14 -0.83 9.01 -42.90
C GLY A 14 -0.31 8.23 -41.68
N ALA A 15 0.97 8.41 -41.33
CA ALA A 15 1.59 7.79 -40.16
C ALA A 15 0.98 8.31 -38.84
N VAL A 16 0.73 9.63 -38.74
CA VAL A 16 0.10 10.25 -37.56
C VAL A 16 -1.35 9.77 -37.38
N ARG A 17 -2.13 9.64 -38.46
CA ARG A 17 -3.49 9.08 -38.38
C ARG A 17 -3.51 7.60 -38.02
N MET A 18 -2.53 6.83 -38.48
CA MET A 18 -2.41 5.40 -38.15
C MET A 18 -1.97 5.20 -36.69
N TRP A 19 -1.06 6.04 -36.18
CA TRP A 19 -0.66 6.07 -34.77
C TRP A 19 -1.81 6.52 -33.85
N ALA A 20 -2.55 7.56 -34.23
CA ALA A 20 -3.74 8.00 -33.49
C ALA A 20 -4.84 6.92 -33.45
N ARG A 21 -5.06 6.19 -34.55
CA ARG A 21 -6.00 5.06 -34.59
C ARG A 21 -5.52 3.87 -33.77
N LYS A 22 -4.22 3.56 -33.77
CA LYS A 22 -3.64 2.53 -32.89
C LYS A 22 -3.74 2.94 -31.42
N SER A 23 -3.43 4.18 -31.07
CA SER A 23 -3.54 4.72 -29.72
C SER A 23 -4.99 4.73 -29.20
N LEU A 24 -5.96 5.12 -30.04
CA LEU A 24 -7.39 5.04 -29.72
C LEU A 24 -7.89 3.60 -29.60
N ALA A 25 -7.46 2.69 -30.48
CA ALA A 25 -7.79 1.27 -30.36
C ALA A 25 -7.17 0.63 -29.11
N GLN A 26 -5.96 1.03 -28.72
CA GLN A 26 -5.26 0.55 -27.53
C GLN A 26 -5.86 1.16 -26.25
N GLY A 27 -6.37 2.40 -26.30
CA GLY A 27 -7.15 3.03 -25.23
C GLY A 27 -8.57 2.45 -25.08
N MET A 28 -9.21 2.04 -26.19
CA MET A 28 -10.50 1.34 -26.15
C MET A 28 -10.36 -0.14 -25.73
N MET A 29 -9.25 -0.80 -26.10
CA MET A 29 -8.93 -2.12 -25.56
C MET A 29 -8.54 -2.05 -24.08
N SER A 30 -7.89 -0.98 -23.60
CA SER A 30 -7.59 -0.82 -22.18
C SER A 30 -8.82 -0.46 -21.34
N SER A 31 -9.83 0.23 -21.90
CA SER A 31 -11.10 0.44 -21.23
C SER A 31 -11.97 -0.83 -21.22
N ALA A 32 -11.95 -1.62 -22.30
CA ALA A 32 -12.61 -2.93 -22.36
C ALA A 32 -11.93 -3.96 -21.45
N ALA A 33 -10.60 -3.92 -21.30
CA ALA A 33 -9.85 -4.73 -20.33
C ALA A 33 -10.04 -4.26 -18.88
N ARG A 34 -10.38 -2.97 -18.66
CA ARG A 34 -10.78 -2.44 -17.33
C ARG A 34 -12.23 -2.74 -16.97
N MET A 35 -13.07 -3.11 -17.94
CA MET A 35 -14.34 -3.80 -17.68
C MET A 35 -14.13 -5.33 -17.69
N GLY A 36 -13.01 -5.76 -17.10
CA GLY A 36 -12.72 -7.16 -16.85
C GLY A 36 -13.89 -7.79 -16.13
N ALA A 37 -14.32 -8.94 -16.66
CA ALA A 37 -15.41 -9.78 -16.19
C ALA A 37 -15.58 -9.69 -14.68
N ALA A 38 -16.82 -9.41 -14.23
CA ALA A 38 -17.23 -9.79 -12.89
C ALA A 38 -16.78 -11.24 -12.69
N ARG A 39 -15.76 -11.44 -11.83
CA ARG A 39 -15.16 -12.74 -11.56
C ARG A 39 -16.31 -13.70 -11.26
N GLY A 40 -16.46 -14.71 -12.11
CA GLY A 40 -17.46 -15.75 -11.92
C GLY A 40 -17.29 -16.35 -10.54
N MET A 41 -18.40 -16.59 -9.84
CA MET A 41 -18.41 -17.23 -8.52
C MET A 41 -17.51 -18.48 -8.53
N ALA A 42 -16.48 -18.46 -7.66
CA ALA A 42 -15.62 -19.58 -7.27
C ALA A 42 -14.89 -20.33 -8.42
N SER A 43 -13.81 -19.74 -8.95
CA SER A 43 -12.75 -20.49 -9.66
C SER A 43 -11.53 -20.70 -8.75
N MET A 44 -10.80 -21.82 -8.92
CA MET A 44 -9.54 -22.08 -8.19
C MET A 44 -8.47 -21.03 -8.47
N GLU A 45 -8.53 -20.36 -9.64
CA GLU A 45 -7.66 -19.25 -10.03
C GLU A 45 -7.71 -18.09 -9.02
N ALA A 46 -8.83 -17.90 -8.32
CA ALA A 46 -8.90 -16.91 -7.25
C ALA A 46 -7.89 -17.21 -6.14
N TYR A 47 -7.65 -18.49 -5.79
CA TYR A 47 -6.69 -18.85 -4.75
C TYR A 47 -5.23 -18.63 -5.16
N GLU A 48 -4.89 -18.72 -6.45
CA GLU A 48 -3.53 -18.50 -6.95
C GLU A 48 -3.07 -17.06 -6.76
N ASP A 49 -4.02 -16.11 -6.75
CA ASP A 49 -3.75 -14.68 -6.61
C ASP A 49 -3.58 -14.20 -5.17
N PHE A 50 -3.88 -15.04 -4.17
CA PHE A 50 -3.86 -14.61 -2.77
C PHE A 50 -2.46 -14.15 -2.34
N GLY A 51 -2.37 -12.93 -1.82
CA GLY A 51 -1.10 -12.39 -1.31
C GLY A 51 -0.01 -12.16 -2.36
N LYS A 52 -0.30 -12.24 -3.66
CA LYS A 52 0.71 -12.03 -4.71
C LYS A 52 1.34 -10.63 -4.71
N HIS A 53 0.64 -9.65 -4.16
CA HIS A 53 1.13 -8.27 -3.97
C HIS A 53 1.78 -8.07 -2.59
N VAL A 54 2.19 -9.15 -1.92
CA VAL A 54 2.89 -9.12 -0.63
C VAL A 54 4.19 -9.89 -0.75
N PHE A 55 5.30 -9.24 -0.42
CA PHE A 55 6.62 -9.85 -0.43
C PHE A 55 6.84 -10.66 0.86
N SER A 56 6.22 -11.84 0.93
CA SER A 56 6.38 -12.78 2.03
C SER A 56 6.20 -14.23 1.55
N GLY A 57 6.56 -15.20 2.41
CA GLY A 57 6.35 -16.63 2.13
C GLY A 57 6.92 -17.07 0.79
N SER A 58 6.12 -17.81 0.01
CA SER A 58 6.51 -18.33 -1.31
C SER A 58 6.82 -17.23 -2.32
N VAL A 59 6.14 -16.08 -2.24
CA VAL A 59 6.39 -14.94 -3.14
C VAL A 59 7.81 -14.43 -2.90
N ALA A 60 8.17 -14.11 -1.66
CA ALA A 60 9.53 -13.65 -1.34
C ALA A 60 10.59 -14.71 -1.65
N ASP A 61 10.32 -15.98 -1.36
CA ASP A 61 11.25 -17.10 -1.54
C ASP A 61 11.63 -17.31 -3.01
N GLU A 62 10.70 -17.13 -3.95
CA GLU A 62 10.98 -17.20 -5.39
C GLU A 62 12.08 -16.21 -5.82
N TYR A 63 12.00 -14.98 -5.32
CA TYR A 63 12.94 -13.91 -5.67
C TYR A 63 14.23 -13.99 -4.87
N LEU A 64 14.16 -14.29 -3.57
CA LEU A 64 15.33 -14.39 -2.70
C LEU A 64 16.29 -15.52 -3.14
N LYS A 65 15.76 -16.63 -3.66
CA LYS A 65 16.58 -17.73 -4.19
C LYS A 65 17.45 -17.29 -5.36
N LYS A 66 16.99 -16.37 -6.21
CA LYS A 66 17.78 -15.80 -7.31
C LYS A 66 19.03 -15.06 -6.80
N HIS A 67 18.96 -14.57 -5.56
CA HIS A 67 20.04 -13.87 -4.85
C HIS A 67 20.73 -14.72 -3.78
N GLY A 68 20.53 -16.04 -3.79
CA GLY A 68 21.23 -16.98 -2.91
C GLY A 68 20.71 -17.05 -1.47
N ALA A 69 19.47 -16.62 -1.20
CA ALA A 69 18.88 -16.66 0.13
C ALA A 69 17.50 -17.35 0.13
N SER A 70 17.06 -17.84 1.30
CA SER A 70 15.71 -18.40 1.52
C SER A 70 14.74 -17.30 1.95
N GLY A 71 13.44 -17.47 1.69
CA GLY A 71 12.38 -16.66 2.30
C GLY A 71 12.44 -16.60 3.84
N ASP A 72 13.02 -17.63 4.48
CA ASP A 72 13.15 -17.71 5.92
C ASP A 72 13.99 -16.59 6.54
N ILE A 73 14.87 -15.94 5.76
CA ILE A 73 15.67 -14.82 6.27
C ILE A 73 14.79 -13.68 6.79
N LEU A 74 13.57 -13.51 6.24
CA LEU A 74 12.66 -12.46 6.64
C LEU A 74 12.05 -12.70 8.04
N ASN A 75 12.08 -13.93 8.53
CA ASN A 75 11.60 -14.28 9.88
C ASN A 75 12.53 -13.77 10.98
N ASP A 76 13.81 -13.50 10.66
CA ASP A 76 14.78 -12.93 11.58
C ASP A 76 15.03 -11.44 11.26
N PRO A 77 14.59 -10.48 12.11
CA PRO A 77 14.75 -9.05 11.85
C PRO A 77 16.23 -8.60 11.70
N THR A 78 17.20 -9.42 12.09
CA THR A 78 18.63 -9.13 11.90
C THR A 78 19.07 -9.13 10.44
N TRP A 79 18.23 -9.59 9.50
CA TRP A 79 18.48 -9.48 8.05
C TRP A 79 18.74 -8.03 7.63
N THR A 80 18.14 -7.05 8.32
CA THR A 80 18.35 -5.61 8.08
C THR A 80 19.81 -5.17 8.27
N GLN A 81 20.63 -5.96 8.96
CA GLN A 81 22.05 -5.71 9.18
C GLN A 81 22.95 -6.67 8.37
N THR A 82 22.46 -7.87 8.09
CA THR A 82 23.27 -8.96 7.51
C THR A 82 23.01 -9.21 6.03
N HIS A 83 21.79 -8.97 5.54
CA HIS A 83 21.33 -9.35 4.20
C HIS A 83 20.50 -8.23 3.51
N ALA A 84 20.67 -6.97 3.93
CA ALA A 84 19.84 -5.86 3.45
C ALA A 84 19.92 -5.67 1.92
N ASP A 85 21.12 -5.76 1.33
CA ASP A 85 21.31 -5.63 -0.12
C ASP A 85 20.72 -6.83 -0.88
N THR A 86 20.82 -8.04 -0.32
CA THR A 86 20.20 -9.25 -0.90
C THR A 86 18.68 -9.11 -0.94
N VAL A 87 18.06 -8.65 0.15
CA VAL A 87 16.60 -8.43 0.20
C VAL A 87 16.19 -7.31 -0.74
N ALA A 88 16.94 -6.20 -0.80
CA ALA A 88 16.63 -5.09 -1.70
C ALA A 88 16.69 -5.50 -3.17
N ALA A 89 17.69 -6.30 -3.58
CA ALA A 89 17.77 -6.81 -4.94
C ALA A 89 16.59 -7.73 -5.29
N ALA A 90 16.18 -8.61 -4.36
CA ALA A 90 15.02 -9.48 -4.55
C ALA A 90 13.70 -8.69 -4.62
N VAL A 91 13.53 -7.67 -3.78
CA VAL A 91 12.37 -6.75 -3.81
C VAL A 91 12.34 -5.97 -5.11
N LEU A 92 13.49 -5.53 -5.63
CA LEU A 92 13.58 -4.82 -6.91
C LEU A 92 13.13 -5.71 -8.08
N ASP A 93 13.64 -6.94 -8.16
CA ASP A 93 13.24 -7.88 -9.20
C ASP A 93 11.73 -8.15 -9.15
N TRP A 94 11.20 -8.38 -7.95
CA TRP A 94 9.76 -8.56 -7.74
C TRP A 94 8.94 -7.34 -8.15
N ALA A 95 9.41 -6.15 -7.81
CA ALA A 95 8.75 -4.90 -8.18
C ALA A 95 8.69 -4.73 -9.70
N VAL A 96 9.83 -4.90 -10.38
CA VAL A 96 9.93 -4.73 -11.84
C VAL A 96 9.10 -5.76 -12.58
N ASP A 97 9.13 -7.03 -12.16
CA ASP A 97 8.29 -8.09 -12.74
C ASP A 97 6.80 -7.79 -12.63
N ASN A 98 6.39 -7.06 -11.59
CA ASN A 98 5.01 -6.62 -11.36
C ASN A 98 4.73 -5.20 -11.89
N GLY A 99 5.64 -4.62 -12.66
CA GLY A 99 5.45 -3.31 -13.31
C GLY A 99 5.59 -2.10 -12.39
N ALA A 100 6.15 -2.27 -11.19
CA ALA A 100 6.45 -1.19 -10.26
C ALA A 100 7.85 -0.61 -10.50
N ASN A 101 7.94 0.71 -10.46
CA ASN A 101 9.20 1.46 -10.63
C ASN A 101 9.39 2.55 -9.57
N VAL A 102 8.44 2.67 -8.64
CA VAL A 102 8.47 3.58 -7.49
C VAL A 102 8.50 2.75 -6.20
N PHE A 103 9.17 3.28 -5.17
CA PHE A 103 9.04 2.77 -3.82
C PHE A 103 8.72 3.92 -2.86
N CYS A 104 8.13 3.61 -1.71
CA CYS A 104 7.98 4.55 -0.63
C CYS A 104 8.08 3.83 0.72
N HIS A 105 8.57 4.54 1.72
CA HIS A 105 8.36 4.16 3.11
C HIS A 105 6.96 4.59 3.52
N TRP A 106 6.14 3.62 3.91
CA TRP A 106 4.75 3.81 4.29
C TRP A 106 4.61 3.73 5.81
N PHE A 107 4.01 4.75 6.42
CA PHE A 107 3.87 4.84 7.87
C PHE A 107 2.54 5.49 8.27
N GLN A 108 2.14 5.28 9.52
CA GLN A 108 0.96 5.90 10.13
C GLN A 108 1.41 6.92 11.18
N PRO A 109 1.37 8.23 10.90
CA PRO A 109 1.83 9.25 11.83
C PRO A 109 0.94 9.32 13.08
N MET A 110 1.40 10.04 14.11
CA MET A 110 0.58 10.34 15.28
C MET A 110 -0.80 10.87 14.89
N ALA A 111 -1.81 10.42 15.63
CA ALA A 111 -3.23 10.72 15.43
C ALA A 111 -3.89 10.04 14.22
N ALA A 112 -3.18 9.17 13.51
CA ALA A 112 -3.75 8.31 12.46
C ALA A 112 -4.83 7.35 12.98
N SER A 113 -4.81 7.03 14.28
CA SER A 113 -5.83 6.19 14.94
C SER A 113 -7.04 7.01 15.46
N GLY A 114 -6.83 8.28 15.83
CA GLY A 114 -7.83 9.11 16.51
C GLY A 114 -8.42 10.24 15.67
N VAL A 115 -7.63 11.28 15.41
CA VAL A 115 -8.13 12.55 14.83
C VAL A 115 -8.30 12.47 13.31
N ARG A 116 -7.44 11.72 12.64
CA ARG A 116 -7.48 11.51 11.18
C ARG A 116 -7.39 10.02 10.89
N HIS A 117 -8.49 9.32 11.16
CA HIS A 117 -8.55 7.87 11.07
C HIS A 117 -8.08 7.36 9.70
N GLY A 118 -7.14 6.42 9.71
CA GLY A 118 -6.60 5.82 8.48
C GLY A 118 -5.61 6.70 7.70
N GLN A 119 -5.14 7.82 8.26
CA GLN A 119 -4.13 8.65 7.61
C GLN A 119 -2.78 7.92 7.53
N THR A 120 -2.15 7.98 6.37
CA THR A 120 -0.82 7.43 6.12
C THR A 120 0.10 8.50 5.55
N GLY A 121 1.40 8.38 5.82
CA GLY A 121 2.46 9.19 5.24
C GLY A 121 3.32 8.36 4.29
N GLN A 122 3.74 8.98 3.19
CA GLN A 122 4.64 8.37 2.20
C GLN A 122 5.27 9.44 1.30
N VAL A 123 6.49 9.15 0.82
CA VAL A 123 7.14 9.91 -0.26
C VAL A 123 7.50 8.92 -1.36
N GLN A 124 6.99 9.17 -2.57
CA GLN A 124 7.25 8.34 -3.74
C GLN A 124 8.64 8.63 -4.30
N ASN A 125 9.51 7.63 -4.27
CA ASN A 125 10.87 7.68 -4.79
C ASN A 125 11.01 6.74 -5.98
N MET A 126 11.58 7.25 -7.08
CA MET A 126 11.81 6.44 -8.28
C MET A 126 13.01 5.52 -8.07
N MET A 127 12.86 4.23 -8.40
CA MET A 127 13.96 3.26 -8.38
C MET A 127 14.88 3.39 -9.60
N MET A 128 14.40 4.01 -10.68
CA MET A 128 15.17 4.30 -11.88
C MET A 128 16.16 5.45 -11.65
N LYS A 129 17.43 5.23 -12.00
CA LYS A 129 18.52 6.21 -12.04
C LYS A 129 19.17 6.20 -13.43
N PHE A 130 20.06 7.15 -13.69
CA PHE A 130 20.85 7.18 -14.92
C PHE A 130 22.27 6.69 -14.62
N ASN A 131 22.73 5.73 -15.42
CA ASN A 131 24.10 5.22 -15.32
C ASN A 131 25.12 6.25 -15.83
N SER A 132 26.41 5.93 -15.76
CA SER A 132 27.49 6.83 -16.21
C SER A 132 27.45 7.17 -17.72
N LYS A 133 26.69 6.42 -18.52
CA LYS A 133 26.45 6.67 -19.95
C LYS A 133 25.16 7.46 -20.21
N GLY A 134 24.39 7.80 -19.18
CA GLY A 134 23.10 8.47 -19.29
C GLY A 134 21.95 7.54 -19.68
N GLU A 135 22.13 6.22 -19.57
CA GLU A 135 21.07 5.24 -19.85
C GLU A 135 20.28 4.94 -18.56
N PRO A 136 18.97 4.68 -18.64
CA PRO A 136 18.18 4.33 -17.46
C PRO A 136 18.59 2.96 -16.91
N GLU A 137 18.78 2.88 -15.60
CA GLU A 137 19.01 1.65 -14.86
C GLU A 137 18.15 1.63 -13.59
N PHE A 138 17.73 0.46 -13.14
CA PHE A 138 17.06 0.33 -11.84
C PHE A 138 18.10 0.13 -10.75
N ASP A 139 18.08 0.98 -9.73
CA ASP A 139 19.00 0.95 -8.60
C ASP A 139 18.24 1.12 -7.27
N PHE A 140 18.08 0.01 -6.56
CA PHE A 140 17.47 -0.06 -5.24
C PHE A 140 18.33 -0.92 -4.31
N LYS A 141 18.90 -0.29 -3.27
CA LYS A 141 19.89 -0.92 -2.38
C LYS A 141 19.34 -1.12 -0.99
N GLY A 142 20.03 -1.96 -0.19
CA GLY A 142 19.66 -2.23 1.19
C GLY A 142 19.52 -0.96 2.02
N LYS A 143 20.41 0.02 1.81
CA LYS A 143 20.33 1.33 2.50
C LYS A 143 19.05 2.11 2.19
N ASP A 144 18.51 1.99 0.98
CA ASP A 144 17.29 2.68 0.53
C ASP A 144 16.04 1.93 1.03
N LEU A 145 16.17 0.61 1.24
CA LEU A 145 15.11 -0.23 1.78
C LEU A 145 14.95 -0.09 3.31
N ILE A 146 16.05 -0.09 4.06
CA ILE A 146 15.99 -0.17 5.52
C ILE A 146 15.70 1.17 6.19
N LYS A 147 16.05 2.28 5.53
CA LYS A 147 15.98 3.63 6.10
C LYS A 147 15.53 4.64 5.07
N GLY A 148 14.71 5.58 5.52
CA GLY A 148 14.27 6.72 4.73
C GLY A 148 14.33 8.02 5.53
N GLU A 149 14.21 9.13 4.80
CA GLU A 149 14.04 10.46 5.36
C GLU A 149 12.79 11.08 4.75
N THR A 150 12.07 11.87 5.55
CA THR A 150 10.91 12.62 5.09
C THR A 150 10.79 13.94 5.85
N ASP A 151 10.05 14.87 5.29
CA ASP A 151 9.71 16.09 6.01
C ASP A 151 8.70 15.75 7.12
N GLY A 152 9.15 15.90 8.36
CA GLY A 152 8.29 15.71 9.52
C GLY A 152 7.47 16.94 9.88
N SER A 153 7.75 18.13 9.32
CA SER A 153 7.31 19.44 9.81
C SER A 153 5.80 19.57 10.06
N SER A 154 5.00 18.95 9.19
CA SER A 154 3.54 19.05 9.21
C SER A 154 2.86 18.03 10.11
N TYR A 155 3.59 17.03 10.62
CA TYR A 155 3.02 16.03 11.51
C TYR A 155 2.92 16.56 12.94
N PRO A 156 1.81 16.24 13.65
CA PRO A 156 1.69 16.52 15.07
C PRO A 156 2.91 15.96 15.82
N ASN A 157 3.51 16.77 16.68
CA ASN A 157 4.67 16.37 17.46
C ASN A 157 4.53 16.71 18.95
N GLY A 158 3.37 17.20 19.40
CA GLY A 158 3.11 17.48 20.82
C GLY A 158 4.06 18.49 21.47
N GLY A 159 4.78 19.32 20.68
CA GLY A 159 5.79 20.24 21.20
C GLY A 159 7.17 19.61 21.41
N LEU A 160 7.41 18.39 20.92
CA LEU A 160 8.67 17.65 21.08
C LEU A 160 9.85 18.24 20.31
N ARG A 161 9.63 19.20 19.39
CA ARG A 161 10.69 19.79 18.57
C ARG A 161 10.37 21.22 18.09
N ALA A 162 11.41 21.92 17.68
CA ALA A 162 11.31 23.18 16.95
C ALA A 162 11.37 22.94 15.42
N THR A 163 10.96 23.93 14.61
CA THR A 163 10.87 23.79 13.15
C THR A 163 12.21 23.44 12.48
N HIS A 164 13.34 23.90 13.02
CA HIS A 164 14.67 23.59 12.45
C HIS A 164 15.10 22.13 12.67
N THR A 165 14.41 21.38 13.55
CA THR A 165 14.60 19.93 13.75
C THR A 165 13.39 19.14 13.25
N ALA A 166 12.69 19.67 12.25
CA ALA A 166 11.50 19.06 11.67
C ALA A 166 11.76 17.80 10.84
N GLY A 167 13.02 17.49 10.50
CA GLY A 167 13.40 16.26 9.82
C GLY A 167 12.83 15.02 10.53
N GLY A 168 12.34 14.09 9.73
CA GLY A 168 11.75 12.86 10.22
C GLY A 168 12.40 11.65 9.54
N TYR A 169 12.61 10.60 10.33
CA TYR A 169 13.41 9.44 9.93
C TYR A 169 12.53 8.20 9.95
N LEU A 170 12.70 7.38 8.91
CA LEU A 170 11.93 6.17 8.68
C LEU A 170 12.86 4.97 8.84
N ALA A 171 12.39 3.96 9.55
CA ALA A 171 13.08 2.68 9.67
C ALA A 171 12.09 1.57 9.36
N ILE A 172 12.50 0.59 8.54
CA ILE A 172 11.64 -0.52 8.15
C ILE A 172 11.08 -1.26 9.36
N ASP A 173 9.78 -1.55 9.33
CA ASP A 173 9.12 -2.49 10.24
C ASP A 173 9.16 -3.89 9.63
N THR A 174 10.08 -4.72 10.11
CA THR A 174 10.24 -6.10 9.63
C THR A 174 9.10 -7.03 10.06
N SER A 175 8.21 -6.61 10.95
CA SER A 175 7.04 -7.41 11.33
C SER A 175 5.90 -7.34 10.32
N SER A 176 5.91 -6.33 9.44
CA SER A 176 4.91 -6.16 8.39
C SER A 176 5.57 -6.37 7.02
N PRO A 177 5.00 -7.19 6.13
CA PRO A 177 5.62 -7.44 4.84
C PRO A 177 5.52 -6.22 3.92
N ILE A 178 6.50 -6.09 3.03
CA ILE A 178 6.49 -5.11 1.94
C ILE A 178 5.34 -5.49 1.00
N PHE A 179 4.58 -4.49 0.51
CA PHE A 179 3.45 -4.75 -0.38
C PHE A 179 3.50 -3.86 -1.63
N LEU A 180 2.81 -4.29 -2.68
CA LEU A 180 2.72 -3.61 -3.97
C LEU A 180 1.31 -3.05 -4.16
N ARG A 181 1.22 -1.82 -4.67
CA ARG A 181 -0.04 -1.27 -5.15
C ARG A 181 0.21 -0.37 -6.36
N GLY A 182 -0.38 -0.73 -7.50
CA GLY A 182 -0.17 -0.02 -8.76
C GLY A 182 1.29 -0.16 -9.21
N ASP A 183 1.96 0.98 -9.40
CA ASP A 183 3.36 1.07 -9.83
C ASP A 183 4.35 1.28 -8.66
N THR A 184 3.87 1.15 -7.42
CA THR A 184 4.61 1.52 -6.22
C THR A 184 4.72 0.36 -5.24
N ILE A 185 5.94 0.13 -4.73
CA ILE A 185 6.22 -0.69 -3.56
C ILE A 185 6.11 0.15 -2.28
N PHE A 186 5.44 -0.40 -1.28
CA PHE A 186 5.23 0.21 0.02
C PHE A 186 6.01 -0.59 1.05
N VAL A 187 6.99 0.07 1.68
CA VAL A 187 7.83 -0.48 2.74
C VAL A 187 7.26 -0.03 4.09
N PRO A 188 6.56 -0.90 4.86
CA PRO A 188 6.06 -0.53 6.17
C PRO A 188 7.20 -0.03 7.05
N SER A 189 7.00 1.12 7.69
CA SER A 189 8.07 1.81 8.41
C SER A 189 7.57 2.44 9.70
N ALA A 190 8.45 2.43 10.70
CA ALA A 190 8.34 3.28 11.88
C ALA A 190 8.84 4.69 11.56
N PHE A 191 8.17 5.71 12.13
CA PHE A 191 8.49 7.12 11.91
C PHE A 191 8.90 7.80 13.22
N VAL A 192 10.12 8.35 13.24
CA VAL A 192 10.72 8.97 14.42
C VAL A 192 11.22 10.39 14.14
N SER A 193 11.28 11.20 15.19
CA SER A 193 11.81 12.56 15.16
C SER A 193 13.33 12.57 15.07
N TYR A 194 13.90 13.76 14.84
CA TYR A 194 15.33 14.03 14.94
C TYR A 194 15.99 13.55 16.24
N TYR A 195 15.27 13.58 17.36
CA TYR A 195 15.78 13.11 18.66
C TYR A 195 15.43 11.64 18.96
N GLY A 196 14.87 10.91 17.99
CA GLY A 196 14.46 9.51 18.15
C GLY A 196 13.13 9.31 18.89
N ALA A 197 12.33 10.37 19.09
CA ALA A 197 10.99 10.24 19.65
C ALA A 197 10.03 9.66 18.60
N ALA A 198 9.12 8.77 19.01
CA ALA A 198 8.12 8.22 18.10
C ALA A 198 7.16 9.32 17.63
N LEU A 199 6.95 9.40 16.32
CA LEU A 199 5.99 10.29 15.66
C LEU A 199 4.92 9.50 14.89
N ASP A 200 4.75 8.22 15.23
CA ASP A 200 3.80 7.28 14.63
C ASP A 200 2.93 6.56 15.67
N GLU A 201 1.98 5.79 15.16
CA GLU A 201 1.18 4.83 15.93
C GLU A 201 1.88 3.45 16.00
N LYS A 202 2.74 3.13 15.03
CA LYS A 202 3.41 1.83 14.91
C LYS A 202 4.42 1.58 16.02
N THR A 203 5.30 2.54 16.33
CA THR A 203 6.34 2.35 17.34
C THR A 203 5.75 2.10 18.74
N PRO A 204 4.76 2.87 19.23
CA PRO A 204 4.07 2.56 20.48
C PRO A 204 3.43 1.17 20.50
N LEU A 205 2.79 0.74 19.41
CA LEU A 205 2.18 -0.58 19.29
C LEU A 205 3.22 -1.71 19.40
N LEU A 206 4.34 -1.61 18.69
CA LEU A 206 5.41 -2.60 18.76
C LEU A 206 6.00 -2.70 20.18
N ARG A 207 6.17 -1.57 20.87
CA ARG A 207 6.62 -1.54 22.27
C ARG A 207 5.61 -2.18 23.22
N ALA A 208 4.31 -1.92 23.02
CA ALA A 208 3.24 -2.52 23.80
C ALA A 208 3.21 -4.06 23.62
N ASN A 209 3.32 -4.54 22.37
CA ASN A 209 3.39 -5.97 22.09
C ASN A 209 4.62 -6.63 22.72
N ALA A 210 5.80 -5.99 22.67
CA ALA A 210 7.00 -6.51 23.33
C ALA A 210 6.85 -6.56 24.87
N ALA A 211 6.19 -5.58 25.47
CA ALA A 211 5.90 -5.57 26.91
C ALA A 211 4.90 -6.67 27.30
N LEU A 212 3.83 -6.84 26.51
CA LEU A 212 2.86 -7.91 26.68
C LEU A 212 3.53 -9.28 26.56
N ASP A 213 4.38 -9.49 25.57
CA ASP A 213 5.12 -10.74 25.40
C ASP A 213 6.00 -11.02 26.62
N LYS A 214 6.89 -10.08 26.99
CA LYS A 214 7.81 -10.23 28.11
C LYS A 214 7.10 -10.59 29.43
N HIS A 215 6.04 -9.87 29.75
CA HIS A 215 5.36 -10.02 31.04
C HIS A 215 4.30 -11.13 31.04
N GLY A 216 3.60 -11.31 29.93
CA GLY A 216 2.62 -12.38 29.73
C GLY A 216 3.30 -13.74 29.70
N THR A 217 4.37 -13.90 28.93
CA THR A 217 5.18 -15.12 28.92
C THR A 217 5.69 -15.49 30.32
N ARG A 218 6.16 -14.50 31.10
CA ARG A 218 6.58 -14.73 32.50
C ARG A 218 5.44 -15.27 33.37
N LEU A 219 4.24 -14.70 33.26
CA LEU A 219 3.07 -15.15 34.02
C LEU A 219 2.64 -16.55 33.61
N LEU A 220 2.50 -16.81 32.31
CA LEU A 220 2.04 -18.09 31.79
C LEU A 220 2.98 -19.24 32.20
N LYS A 221 4.30 -19.01 32.22
CA LYS A 221 5.27 -19.96 32.77
C LYS A 221 5.03 -20.31 34.24
N GLN A 222 4.70 -19.31 35.06
CA GLN A 222 4.38 -19.53 36.49
C GLN A 222 3.06 -20.30 36.68
N LEU A 223 2.17 -20.27 35.68
CA LEU A 223 0.94 -21.07 35.65
C LEU A 223 1.16 -22.48 35.09
N GLY A 224 2.41 -22.85 34.77
CA GLY A 224 2.76 -24.17 34.24
C GLY A 224 2.43 -24.37 32.76
N LEU A 225 2.20 -23.28 32.00
CA LEU A 225 1.97 -23.33 30.56
C LEU A 225 3.29 -23.31 29.80
N ASP A 226 3.35 -24.08 28.71
CA ASP A 226 4.43 -23.97 27.74
C ASP A 226 4.26 -22.67 26.92
N THR A 227 5.34 -21.90 26.83
CA THR A 227 5.39 -20.61 26.12
C THR A 227 6.54 -20.59 25.12
N ASN A 228 6.95 -21.77 24.62
CA ASN A 228 7.93 -21.87 23.54
C ASN A 228 7.44 -21.05 22.33
N GLY A 229 8.22 -20.05 21.91
CA GLY A 229 7.87 -19.14 20.82
C GLY A 229 7.28 -17.78 21.23
N GLY A 230 7.10 -17.54 22.53
CA GLY A 230 6.59 -16.26 23.07
C GLY A 230 5.07 -16.11 23.00
N LEU A 231 4.58 -14.96 23.46
CA LEU A 231 3.17 -14.59 23.45
C LEU A 231 2.91 -13.58 22.33
N ARG A 232 1.87 -13.85 21.52
CA ARG A 232 1.45 -12.98 20.42
C ARG A 232 0.01 -12.52 20.65
N ALA A 233 -0.24 -11.24 20.36
CA ALA A 233 -1.60 -10.69 20.34
C ALA A 233 -2.22 -10.94 18.96
N ASN A 234 -3.41 -11.53 18.94
CA ASN A 234 -4.23 -11.65 17.74
C ASN A 234 -5.35 -10.62 17.80
N ILE A 235 -5.69 -10.04 16.65
CA ILE A 235 -6.77 -9.07 16.51
C ILE A 235 -7.64 -9.42 15.31
N GLY A 236 -8.97 -9.46 15.52
CA GLY A 236 -9.96 -9.54 14.45
C GLY A 236 -10.70 -8.21 14.41
N LEU A 237 -10.53 -7.46 13.32
CA LEU A 237 -11.14 -6.14 13.15
C LEU A 237 -12.38 -6.25 12.26
N GLU A 238 -13.43 -5.54 12.65
CA GLU A 238 -14.64 -5.35 11.85
C GLU A 238 -14.69 -3.87 11.43
N GLN A 239 -14.61 -3.61 10.11
CA GLN A 239 -14.58 -2.26 9.57
C GLN A 239 -15.91 -1.94 8.86
N GLU A 240 -16.67 -1.02 9.44
CA GLU A 240 -17.89 -0.49 8.82
C GLU A 240 -17.56 0.73 7.94
N ILE A 241 -18.29 0.87 6.81
CA ILE A 241 -18.13 1.97 5.86
C ILE A 241 -19.49 2.39 5.25
N PHE A 242 -19.56 3.64 4.78
CA PHE A 242 -20.66 4.15 3.98
C PHE A 242 -20.19 4.41 2.54
N LEU A 243 -20.98 4.00 1.55
CA LEU A 243 -20.74 4.31 0.14
C LEU A 243 -21.70 5.41 -0.32
N VAL A 244 -21.14 6.57 -0.71
CA VAL A 244 -21.91 7.71 -1.21
C VAL A 244 -21.62 7.89 -2.70
N PRO A 245 -22.65 8.01 -3.57
CA PRO A 245 -22.44 8.34 -4.98
C PRO A 245 -21.59 9.61 -5.14
N ARG A 246 -20.60 9.55 -6.02
CA ARG A 246 -19.58 10.59 -6.17
C ARG A 246 -20.18 11.97 -6.49
N ASP A 247 -21.22 12.01 -7.32
CA ASP A 247 -21.91 13.25 -7.69
C ASP A 247 -22.67 13.88 -6.50
N ALA A 248 -23.23 13.05 -5.61
CA ALA A 248 -23.86 13.50 -4.37
C ALA A 248 -22.81 14.01 -3.36
N TYR A 249 -21.67 13.31 -3.24
CA TYR A 249 -20.56 13.72 -2.40
C TYR A 249 -20.01 15.10 -2.78
N TYR A 250 -19.84 15.38 -4.08
CA TYR A 250 -19.35 16.70 -4.53
C TYR A 250 -20.29 17.86 -4.24
N LYS A 251 -21.59 17.59 -4.10
CA LYS A 251 -22.59 18.60 -3.68
C LYS A 251 -22.56 18.88 -2.18
N ARG A 252 -21.74 18.17 -1.39
CA ARG A 252 -21.66 18.26 0.07
C ARG A 252 -20.26 18.65 0.54
N PRO A 253 -19.94 19.97 0.57
CA PRO A 253 -18.67 20.45 1.10
C PRO A 253 -18.40 20.03 2.54
N ASP A 254 -19.46 19.89 3.35
CA ASP A 254 -19.36 19.45 4.74
C ASP A 254 -18.90 17.99 4.86
N LEU A 255 -19.44 17.08 4.03
CA LEU A 255 -18.91 15.71 3.94
C LEU A 255 -17.44 15.70 3.48
N GLN A 256 -17.10 16.53 2.49
CA GLN A 256 -15.74 16.61 1.94
C GLN A 256 -14.70 17.07 2.96
N LEU A 257 -15.05 18.05 3.78
CA LEU A 257 -14.11 18.69 4.71
C LEU A 257 -14.11 18.03 6.09
N THR A 258 -15.24 17.44 6.50
CA THR A 258 -15.42 16.95 7.88
C THR A 258 -15.63 15.44 7.98
N GLY A 259 -15.78 14.74 6.84
CA GLY A 259 -16.08 13.30 6.82
C GLY A 259 -17.50 12.94 7.26
N ARG A 260 -18.35 13.93 7.59
CA ARG A 260 -19.73 13.75 8.04
C ARG A 260 -20.63 14.90 7.57
N THR A 261 -21.94 14.68 7.58
CA THR A 261 -22.91 15.75 7.33
C THR A 261 -23.02 16.65 8.57
N VAL A 262 -22.87 17.96 8.41
CA VAL A 262 -23.02 18.95 9.52
C VAL A 262 -24.46 19.44 9.65
N ILE A 263 -25.17 19.47 8.53
CA ILE A 263 -26.60 19.80 8.46
C ILE A 263 -27.33 18.76 7.60
N GLY A 264 -28.61 18.56 7.88
CA GLY A 264 -29.44 17.64 7.11
C GLY A 264 -30.69 17.25 7.89
N ARG A 265 -31.67 16.69 7.17
CA ARG A 265 -32.74 15.91 7.78
C ARG A 265 -32.24 14.49 8.01
N ASP A 266 -32.76 13.82 9.04
CA ASP A 266 -32.50 12.41 9.31
C ASP A 266 -32.82 11.54 8.09
N ALA A 267 -32.10 10.42 7.98
CA ALA A 267 -32.33 9.47 6.92
C ALA A 267 -33.78 8.96 7.01
N PRO A 268 -34.52 8.88 5.88
CA PRO A 268 -35.89 8.36 5.88
C PRO A 268 -35.97 6.89 6.29
N ARG A 269 -34.83 6.18 6.27
CA ARG A 269 -34.64 4.82 6.78
C ARG A 269 -33.42 4.83 7.68
N GLY A 270 -33.64 4.75 8.99
CA GLY A 270 -32.58 4.59 9.99
C GLY A 270 -32.30 3.12 10.30
N GLN A 271 -31.60 2.86 11.39
CA GLN A 271 -31.24 1.49 11.81
C GLN A 271 -32.31 0.81 12.68
N GLU A 272 -33.38 1.51 13.06
CA GLU A 272 -34.31 1.12 14.12
C GLU A 272 -35.10 -0.16 13.79
N MET A 273 -35.37 -0.42 12.51
CA MET A 273 -36.18 -1.55 12.06
C MET A 273 -35.34 -2.70 11.48
N CYS A 274 -34.00 -2.62 11.53
CA CYS A 274 -33.08 -3.56 10.88
C CYS A 274 -33.31 -3.75 9.37
N ASP A 275 -34.03 -2.82 8.72
CA ASP A 275 -34.53 -2.99 7.35
C ASP A 275 -33.43 -3.27 6.32
N HIS A 276 -32.19 -2.80 6.58
CA HIS A 276 -31.05 -2.90 5.66
C HIS A 276 -29.87 -3.71 6.18
N TYR A 277 -29.93 -4.22 7.41
CA TYR A 277 -28.83 -5.03 7.93
C TYR A 277 -28.81 -6.37 7.20
N MET A 278 -27.70 -6.67 6.50
CA MET A 278 -27.56 -7.82 5.60
C MET A 278 -28.52 -7.84 4.40
N ALA A 279 -29.12 -6.70 4.05
CA ALA A 279 -29.89 -6.60 2.81
C ALA A 279 -28.96 -6.75 1.59
N PRO A 280 -29.44 -7.35 0.48
CA PRO A 280 -28.65 -7.46 -0.75
C PRO A 280 -28.18 -6.09 -1.22
N LEU A 281 -26.88 -5.98 -1.56
CA LEU A 281 -26.34 -4.78 -2.18
C LEU A 281 -27.06 -4.54 -3.52
N SER A 282 -27.50 -3.29 -3.73
CA SER A 282 -28.19 -2.91 -4.96
C SER A 282 -27.25 -3.05 -6.16
N SER A 283 -27.67 -3.80 -7.18
CA SER A 283 -26.99 -3.83 -8.49
C SER A 283 -27.27 -2.58 -9.32
N ALA A 284 -28.26 -1.77 -8.94
CA ALA A 284 -28.59 -0.51 -9.61
C ALA A 284 -27.63 0.63 -9.22
N THR A 285 -26.79 0.45 -8.20
CA THR A 285 -25.75 1.39 -7.81
C THR A 285 -24.37 0.73 -7.92
N PRO A 286 -23.27 1.51 -7.98
CA PRO A 286 -21.92 0.96 -8.00
C PRO A 286 -21.49 0.22 -6.71
N ALA A 287 -22.35 0.11 -5.69
CA ALA A 287 -22.00 -0.43 -4.39
C ALA A 287 -21.54 -1.89 -4.46
N LEU A 288 -22.27 -2.74 -5.20
CA LEU A 288 -21.89 -4.15 -5.36
C LEU A 288 -20.54 -4.29 -6.06
N ALA A 289 -20.34 -3.60 -7.19
CA ALA A 289 -19.09 -3.64 -7.94
C ALA A 289 -17.91 -3.10 -7.10
N CYS A 290 -18.13 -2.04 -6.32
CA CYS A 290 -17.12 -1.49 -5.42
C CYS A 290 -16.71 -2.50 -4.33
N MET A 291 -17.67 -3.20 -3.72
CA MET A 291 -17.36 -4.23 -2.72
C MET A 291 -16.61 -5.43 -3.32
N GLN A 292 -16.95 -5.82 -4.57
CA GLN A 292 -16.22 -6.87 -5.29
C GLN A 292 -14.78 -6.46 -5.58
N GLU A 293 -14.56 -5.23 -6.05
CA GLU A 293 -13.20 -4.72 -6.30
C GLU A 293 -12.39 -4.60 -5.00
N ILE A 294 -12.99 -4.14 -3.90
CA ILE A 294 -12.34 -4.12 -2.58
C ILE A 294 -11.90 -5.52 -2.18
N GLN A 295 -12.78 -6.52 -2.30
CA GLN A 295 -12.45 -7.91 -1.97
C GLN A 295 -11.31 -8.44 -2.85
N ASP A 296 -11.35 -8.19 -4.16
CA ASP A 296 -10.33 -8.62 -5.09
C ASP A 296 -8.95 -8.00 -4.79
N GLU A 297 -8.90 -6.71 -4.44
CA GLU A 297 -7.64 -6.04 -4.09
C GLU A 297 -7.12 -6.47 -2.71
N CYS A 298 -7.99 -6.59 -1.71
CA CYS A 298 -7.64 -7.13 -0.39
C CYS A 298 -7.04 -8.53 -0.51
N TRP A 299 -7.67 -9.39 -1.31
CA TRP A 299 -7.21 -10.76 -1.54
C TRP A 299 -5.79 -10.80 -2.13
N LYS A 300 -5.49 -9.97 -3.14
CA LYS A 300 -4.13 -9.85 -3.72
C LYS A 300 -3.12 -9.33 -2.70
N MET A 301 -3.57 -8.49 -1.76
CA MET A 301 -2.77 -7.95 -0.66
C MET A 301 -2.71 -8.87 0.57
N GLY A 302 -3.27 -10.09 0.50
CA GLY A 302 -3.23 -11.06 1.60
C GLY A 302 -4.07 -10.67 2.82
N ILE A 303 -5.04 -9.77 2.64
CA ILE A 303 -6.01 -9.31 3.66
C ILE A 303 -7.26 -10.19 3.60
#